data_AF-A0A932UXZ8-F1
#
_entry.id   AF-A0A932UXZ8-F1
#
_cell.length_a   1.000
_cell.length_b   1.000
_cell.length_c   1.000
_cell.angle_alpha   90.00
_cell.angle_beta   90.00
_cell.angle_gamma   90.00
#
_symmetry.space_group_name_H-M   'P 1'
#
loop_
_entity.id
_entity.type
_entity.pdbx_description
1 polymer ?
#
loop_
_entity_poly.entity_id
_entity_poly.type
_entity_poly.pdbx_seq_one_letter_code
_entity_poly.pdbx_strand_id
1 'polypeptide(L)'
;MAQSKLESVPLPPLERLYETVPQFLDRAPIVSSIDFRVVETVDELKAATHLAYREYLKRGYVNPQPSQLKLSIFYALPETTTFIAVHPEHGVIGTMALIPDSPLGLPMDDVYTPELDELRRRGHRVAEASMFAFDTALFSRKGLPRFHATRLILTLQLFKLMFDYLRSATDVTELVACFNPRHQVLYEFLHLEPLGGLKSYSLVNGNPAVAAHLSIAGTQQLAQIYPVVKFFWEPIHSADAYTNRLQLAVDDLEDLFVRSSTIFASASHSELAYLLRSYPTDACAELLRTYAPEAPSSIELAGS
;
A
#
# COMPACT_ATOMS: atom_id res chain seq x y z
N MET A 1 -53.36 7.24 -23.28
CA MET A 1 -52.04 6.57 -23.28
C MET A 1 -51.40 6.83 -21.92
N ALA A 2 -51.44 5.84 -21.03
CA ALA A 2 -50.78 5.92 -19.73
C ALA A 2 -49.30 5.57 -19.91
N GLN A 3 -48.40 6.56 -19.78
CA GLN A 3 -46.98 6.30 -19.64
C GLN A 3 -46.76 5.64 -18.27
N SER A 4 -46.42 4.35 -18.27
CA SER A 4 -45.96 3.67 -17.07
C SER A 4 -44.66 4.31 -16.63
N LYS A 5 -44.67 4.97 -15.47
CA LYS A 5 -43.45 5.18 -14.69
C LYS A 5 -42.93 3.80 -14.31
N LEU A 6 -41.99 3.26 -15.08
CA LEU A 6 -41.10 2.24 -14.55
C LEU A 6 -40.32 2.91 -13.42
N GLU A 7 -40.70 2.62 -12.19
CA GLU A 7 -39.83 2.86 -11.04
C GLU A 7 -38.56 2.06 -11.28
N SER A 8 -37.45 2.75 -11.51
CA SER A 8 -36.16 2.11 -11.75
C SER A 8 -35.77 1.32 -10.50
N VAL A 9 -35.65 0.00 -10.65
CA VAL A 9 -35.11 -0.87 -9.61
C VAL A 9 -33.70 -0.36 -9.29
N PRO A 10 -33.38 -0.07 -8.01
CA PRO A 10 -32.06 0.43 -7.66
C PRO A 10 -31.02 -0.66 -7.94
N LEU A 11 -30.04 -0.34 -8.78
CA LEU A 11 -28.98 -1.28 -9.19
C LEU A 11 -28.22 -1.84 -7.97
N PRO A 12 -27.66 -3.06 -8.05
CA PRO A 12 -26.68 -3.56 -7.10
C PRO A 12 -25.52 -2.58 -6.89
N PRO A 13 -24.87 -2.57 -5.70
CA PRO A 13 -23.79 -1.62 -5.39
C PRO A 13 -22.66 -1.58 -6.44
N LEU A 14 -22.30 -2.74 -6.99
CA LEU A 14 -21.25 -2.89 -8.00
C LEU A 14 -21.62 -2.24 -9.35
N GLU A 15 -22.83 -2.51 -9.85
CA GLU A 15 -23.34 -1.93 -11.11
C GLU A 15 -23.44 -0.41 -11.03
N ARG A 16 -23.85 0.15 -9.88
CA ARG A 16 -23.84 1.62 -9.68
C ARG A 16 -22.45 2.22 -9.82
N LEU A 17 -21.42 1.54 -9.33
CA LEU A 17 -20.05 2.06 -9.42
C LEU A 17 -19.60 2.12 -10.88
N TYR A 18 -19.85 1.08 -11.67
CA TYR A 18 -19.52 1.06 -13.10
C TYR A 18 -20.19 2.17 -13.91
N GLU A 19 -21.44 2.51 -13.59
CA GLU A 19 -22.14 3.61 -14.28
C GLU A 19 -21.68 5.00 -13.84
N THR A 20 -21.46 5.19 -12.54
CA THR A 20 -21.32 6.53 -11.95
C THR A 20 -19.88 7.02 -11.91
N VAL A 21 -18.90 6.14 -11.63
CA VAL A 21 -17.49 6.53 -11.47
C VAL A 21 -16.91 7.18 -12.72
N PRO A 22 -17.10 6.66 -13.95
CA PRO A 22 -16.57 7.30 -15.15
C PRO A 22 -17.03 8.74 -15.32
N GLN A 23 -18.30 9.03 -15.00
CA GLN A 23 -18.87 10.38 -15.10
C GLN A 23 -18.26 11.37 -14.11
N PHE A 24 -17.77 10.89 -12.96
CA PHE A 24 -17.15 11.71 -11.94
C PHE A 24 -15.67 11.95 -12.16
N LEU A 25 -14.94 10.97 -12.72
CA LEU A 25 -13.51 11.11 -13.03
C LEU A 25 -13.25 12.29 -13.96
N ASP A 26 -14.14 12.53 -14.93
CA ASP A 26 -14.05 13.65 -15.87
C ASP A 26 -14.43 15.02 -15.25
N ARG A 27 -15.03 15.05 -14.06
CA ARG A 27 -15.74 16.22 -13.52
C ARG A 27 -15.35 16.64 -12.11
N ALA A 28 -14.23 16.17 -11.57
CA ALA A 28 -13.88 16.38 -10.16
C ALA A 28 -12.92 17.57 -9.92
N PRO A 29 -13.43 18.80 -9.67
CA PRO A 29 -12.60 19.98 -9.36
C PRO A 29 -11.88 19.90 -8.01
N ILE A 30 -12.21 18.93 -7.15
CA ILE A 30 -11.50 18.74 -5.85
C ILE A 30 -10.14 18.07 -6.06
N VAL A 31 -9.96 17.30 -7.14
CA VAL A 31 -8.68 16.61 -7.41
C VAL A 31 -7.60 17.59 -7.83
N SER A 32 -7.96 18.69 -8.52
CA SER A 32 -6.97 19.60 -9.10
C SER A 32 -6.12 20.36 -8.09
N SER A 33 -6.52 20.40 -6.81
CA SER A 33 -5.73 21.03 -5.74
C SER A 33 -4.99 20.03 -4.86
N ILE A 34 -5.15 18.73 -5.10
CA ILE A 34 -4.46 17.67 -4.35
C ILE A 34 -3.26 17.21 -5.17
N ASP A 35 -2.09 17.25 -4.55
CA ASP A 35 -0.88 16.72 -5.14
C ASP A 35 -0.76 15.23 -4.81
N PHE A 36 -0.68 14.39 -5.84
CA PHE A 36 -0.49 12.95 -5.71
C PHE A 36 0.91 12.61 -6.19
N ARG A 37 1.76 12.11 -5.28
CA ARG A 37 3.14 11.75 -5.62
C ARG A 37 3.70 10.70 -4.69
N VAL A 38 4.88 10.20 -5.04
CA VAL A 38 5.70 9.41 -4.12
C VAL A 38 6.22 10.30 -3.00
N VAL A 39 6.50 9.70 -1.85
CA VAL A 39 7.21 10.37 -0.76
C VAL A 39 8.63 10.71 -1.22
N GLU A 40 9.06 11.95 -0.97
CA GLU A 40 10.38 12.46 -1.36
C GLU A 40 11.29 12.71 -0.15
N THR A 41 10.72 12.82 1.06
CA THR A 41 11.46 13.11 2.31
C THR A 41 11.05 12.20 3.46
N VAL A 42 11.92 12.03 4.45
CA VAL A 42 11.59 11.27 5.67
C VAL A 42 10.45 11.92 6.46
N ASP A 43 10.35 13.24 6.47
CA ASP A 43 9.26 13.93 7.16
C ASP A 43 7.89 13.59 6.53
N GLU A 44 7.84 13.47 5.20
CA GLU A 44 6.65 12.99 4.49
C GLU A 44 6.36 11.51 4.80
N LEU A 45 7.38 10.66 4.89
CA LEU A 45 7.22 9.26 5.30
C LEU A 45 6.66 9.16 6.72
N LYS A 46 7.17 9.97 7.64
CA LYS A 46 6.66 10.07 9.03
C LYS A 46 5.22 10.58 9.04
N ALA A 47 4.89 11.60 8.26
CA ALA A 47 3.52 12.11 8.16
C ALA A 47 2.55 11.04 7.62
N ALA A 48 2.95 10.32 6.57
CA ALA A 48 2.17 9.23 5.99
C ALA A 48 1.94 8.07 6.98
N THR A 49 3.01 7.59 7.62
CA THR A 49 2.95 6.48 8.58
C THR A 49 2.21 6.88 9.86
N HIS A 50 2.30 8.14 10.29
CA HIS A 50 1.52 8.69 11.39
C HIS A 50 0.02 8.79 11.04
N LEU A 51 -0.31 9.25 9.83
CA LEU A 51 -1.70 9.25 9.34
C LEU A 51 -2.30 7.84 9.37
N ALA A 52 -1.58 6.86 8.83
CA ALA A 52 -2.01 5.47 8.84
C ALA A 52 -2.20 4.95 10.28
N TYR A 53 -1.23 5.18 11.18
CA TYR A 53 -1.35 4.83 12.60
C TYR A 53 -2.63 5.40 13.23
N ARG A 54 -2.86 6.70 13.09
CA ARG A 54 -4.03 7.38 13.67
C ARG A 54 -5.33 6.80 13.15
N GLU A 55 -5.44 6.56 11.84
CA GLU A 55 -6.64 5.98 11.24
C GLU A 55 -6.85 4.51 11.63
N TYR A 56 -5.76 3.75 11.80
CA TYR A 56 -5.81 2.35 12.20
C TYR A 56 -6.16 2.22 13.67
N LEU A 57 -5.64 3.12 14.52
CA LEU A 57 -5.98 3.19 15.95
C LEU A 57 -7.48 3.48 16.15
N LYS A 58 -8.05 4.43 15.40
CA LYS A 58 -9.51 4.71 15.42
C LYS A 58 -10.36 3.47 15.09
N ARG A 59 -9.81 2.53 14.32
CA ARG A 59 -10.49 1.30 13.86
C ARG A 59 -10.13 0.08 14.71
N GLY A 60 -9.26 0.22 15.71
CA GLY A 60 -8.79 -0.89 16.55
C GLY A 60 -7.83 -1.85 15.84
N TYR A 61 -7.24 -1.46 14.70
CA TYR A 61 -6.29 -2.29 13.94
C TYR A 61 -4.88 -2.28 14.54
N VAL A 62 -4.53 -1.27 15.33
CA VAL A 62 -3.26 -1.21 16.04
C VAL A 62 -3.50 -0.82 17.49
N ASN A 63 -2.59 -1.21 18.37
CA ASN A 63 -2.55 -0.74 19.74
C ASN A 63 -1.77 0.58 19.84
N PRO A 64 -2.02 1.41 20.86
CA PRO A 64 -1.20 2.58 21.12
C PRO A 64 0.28 2.18 21.27
N GLN A 65 1.16 2.89 20.57
CA GLN A 65 2.60 2.67 20.68
C GLN A 65 3.36 4.01 20.74
N PRO A 66 4.52 4.07 21.43
CA PRO A 66 5.22 5.33 21.69
C PRO A 66 5.57 6.12 20.42
N SER A 67 5.95 5.43 19.35
CA SER A 67 6.34 6.06 18.08
C SER A 67 5.19 6.79 17.39
N GLN A 68 3.96 6.32 17.60
CA GLN A 68 2.78 6.76 16.84
C GLN A 68 2.94 6.67 15.31
N LEU A 69 3.80 5.78 14.81
CA LEU A 69 4.02 5.53 13.39
C LEU A 69 3.59 4.12 13.01
N LYS A 70 2.86 3.93 11.90
CA LYS A 70 2.60 2.59 11.36
C LYS A 70 3.79 2.16 10.52
N LEU A 71 4.81 1.62 11.17
CA LEU A 71 6.00 1.05 10.55
C LEU A 71 6.10 -0.45 10.79
N SER A 72 6.83 -1.13 9.92
CA SER A 72 7.29 -2.51 10.02
C SER A 72 8.62 -2.63 9.28
N ILE A 73 9.30 -3.77 9.38
CA ILE A 73 10.59 -3.99 8.72
C ILE A 73 10.52 -3.82 7.19
N PHE A 74 9.37 -4.10 6.58
CA PHE A 74 9.16 -3.94 5.14
C PHE A 74 9.36 -2.51 4.64
N TYR A 75 9.21 -1.50 5.49
CA TYR A 75 9.46 -0.09 5.13
C TYR A 75 10.95 0.27 5.12
N ALA A 76 11.82 -0.63 5.61
CA ALA A 76 13.27 -0.53 5.46
C ALA A 76 13.76 -1.17 4.15
N LEU A 77 12.89 -1.77 3.33
CA LEU A 77 13.31 -2.26 2.00
C LEU A 77 13.49 -1.05 1.05
N PRO A 78 14.64 -0.94 0.35
CA PRO A 78 14.87 0.13 -0.64
C PRO A 78 13.82 0.21 -1.76
N GLU A 79 13.19 -0.93 -2.07
CA GLU A 79 12.17 -1.06 -3.10
C GLU A 79 10.76 -0.68 -2.63
N THR A 80 10.50 -0.67 -1.31
CA THR A 80 9.20 -0.26 -0.76
C THR A 80 8.94 1.20 -1.10
N THR A 81 7.83 1.45 -1.78
CA THR A 81 7.48 2.79 -2.26
C THR A 81 6.20 3.27 -1.58
N THR A 82 6.26 4.43 -0.94
CA THR A 82 5.11 5.07 -0.30
C THR A 82 4.58 6.20 -1.18
N PHE A 83 3.27 6.23 -1.37
CA PHE A 83 2.53 7.24 -2.12
C PHE A 83 1.68 8.06 -1.17
N ILE A 84 1.55 9.35 -1.48
CA ILE A 84 0.80 10.31 -0.66
C ILE A 84 -0.12 11.16 -1.51
N ALA A 85 -1.24 11.56 -0.90
CA ALA A 85 -2.09 12.64 -1.35
C ALA A 85 -1.89 13.84 -0.41
N VAL A 86 -1.46 14.97 -0.95
CA VAL A 86 -1.08 16.18 -0.19
C VAL A 86 -2.06 17.30 -0.50
N HIS A 87 -2.68 17.84 0.54
CA HIS A 87 -3.51 19.03 0.49
C HIS A 87 -2.69 20.26 0.88
N PRO A 88 -2.79 21.39 0.16
CA PRO A 88 -1.96 22.58 0.40
C PRO A 88 -2.07 23.13 1.83
N GLU A 89 -3.26 23.07 2.44
CA GLU A 89 -3.49 23.57 3.80
C GLU A 89 -3.42 22.50 4.90
N HIS A 90 -3.46 21.22 4.54
CA HIS A 90 -3.61 20.12 5.52
C HIS A 90 -2.47 19.10 5.48
N GLY A 91 -1.49 19.28 4.59
CA GLY A 91 -0.37 18.35 4.43
C GLY A 91 -0.84 16.99 3.90
N VAL A 92 -0.24 15.90 4.38
CA VAL A 92 -0.58 14.54 3.94
C VAL A 92 -1.98 14.15 4.42
N ILE A 93 -2.90 13.97 3.48
CA ILE A 93 -4.30 13.61 3.74
C ILE A 93 -4.65 12.17 3.34
N GLY A 94 -3.79 11.51 2.56
CA GLY A 94 -3.94 10.13 2.13
C GLY A 94 -2.60 9.46 1.93
N THR A 95 -2.55 8.15 2.11
CA THR A 95 -1.33 7.34 1.93
C THR A 95 -1.64 5.91 1.51
N MET A 96 -0.70 5.30 0.80
CA MET A 96 -0.58 3.86 0.61
C MET A 96 0.88 3.49 0.33
N ALA A 97 1.24 2.22 0.45
CA ALA A 97 2.55 1.71 0.09
C ALA A 97 2.43 0.53 -0.89
N LEU A 98 3.45 0.36 -1.72
CA LEU A 98 3.68 -0.85 -2.50
C LEU A 98 4.94 -1.52 -1.96
N ILE A 99 4.83 -2.77 -1.55
CA ILE A 99 5.91 -3.58 -0.98
C ILE A 99 6.17 -4.74 -1.94
N PRO A 100 7.24 -4.70 -2.75
CA PRO A 100 7.64 -5.84 -3.57
C PRO A 100 8.03 -7.06 -2.73
N ASP A 101 7.71 -8.25 -3.20
CA ASP A 101 8.07 -9.50 -2.55
C ASP A 101 9.59 -9.70 -2.55
N SER A 102 10.10 -10.26 -1.46
CA SER A 102 11.54 -10.44 -1.23
C SER A 102 11.76 -11.61 -0.26
N PRO A 103 13.00 -11.99 0.07
CA PRO A 103 13.28 -12.92 1.16
C PRO A 103 12.72 -12.53 2.54
N LEU A 104 12.31 -11.27 2.77
CA LEU A 104 11.54 -10.87 3.97
C LEU A 104 10.07 -11.32 3.87
N GLY A 105 9.62 -11.74 2.69
CA GLY A 105 8.22 -11.98 2.36
C GLY A 105 7.44 -10.69 2.14
N LEU A 106 6.13 -10.78 2.36
CA LEU A 106 5.15 -9.72 2.34
C LEU A 106 4.44 -9.66 3.71
N PRO A 107 3.89 -8.51 4.11
CA PRO A 107 3.09 -8.43 5.35
C PRO A 107 2.01 -9.51 5.44
N MET A 108 1.30 -9.80 4.35
CA MET A 108 0.25 -10.82 4.34
C MET A 108 0.73 -12.27 4.43
N ASP A 109 2.04 -12.56 4.40
CA ASP A 109 2.56 -13.91 4.67
C ASP A 109 2.22 -14.39 6.09
N ASP A 110 1.92 -13.49 7.02
CA ASP A 110 1.45 -13.84 8.38
C ASP A 110 0.21 -14.76 8.37
N VAL A 111 -0.63 -14.67 7.33
CA VAL A 111 -1.92 -15.37 7.28
C VAL A 111 -2.19 -16.06 5.94
N TYR A 112 -1.57 -15.59 4.86
CA TYR A 112 -1.82 -16.06 3.49
C TYR A 112 -0.58 -16.66 2.82
N THR A 113 0.39 -17.17 3.60
CA THR A 113 1.60 -17.83 3.07
C THR A 113 1.27 -18.89 2.01
N PRO A 114 0.33 -19.84 2.24
CA PRO A 114 0.05 -20.90 1.25
C PRO A 114 -0.45 -20.35 -0.08
N GLU A 115 -1.29 -19.31 -0.05
CA GLU A 115 -1.82 -18.66 -1.24
C GLU A 115 -0.74 -17.85 -1.99
N LEU A 116 0.16 -17.20 -1.26
CA LEU A 116 1.29 -16.46 -1.85
C LEU A 116 2.35 -17.39 -2.43
N ASP A 117 2.65 -18.49 -1.75
CA ASP A 117 3.58 -19.52 -2.22
C ASP A 117 3.11 -20.17 -3.52
N GLU A 118 1.79 -20.26 -3.75
CA GLU A 118 1.23 -20.65 -5.03
C GLU A 118 1.61 -19.67 -6.15
N LEU A 119 1.43 -18.36 -5.91
CA LEU A 119 1.80 -17.33 -6.88
C LEU A 119 3.31 -17.35 -7.16
N ARG A 120 4.14 -17.41 -6.10
CA ARG A 120 5.60 -17.50 -6.18
C ARG A 120 6.05 -18.72 -6.99
N ARG A 121 5.46 -19.89 -6.72
CA ARG A 121 5.82 -21.15 -7.41
C ARG A 121 5.40 -21.16 -8.88
N ARG A 122 4.37 -20.40 -9.25
CA ARG A 122 3.99 -20.13 -10.65
C ARG A 122 4.92 -19.13 -11.35
N GLY A 123 5.90 -18.59 -10.64
CA GLY A 123 6.89 -17.65 -11.18
C GLY A 123 6.39 -16.22 -11.26
N HIS A 124 5.30 -15.88 -10.57
CA HIS A 124 4.84 -14.49 -10.49
C HIS A 124 5.79 -13.66 -9.63
N ARG A 125 6.05 -12.43 -10.07
CA ARG A 125 6.67 -11.39 -9.24
C ARG A 125 5.56 -10.64 -8.55
N VAL A 126 5.50 -10.77 -7.23
CA VAL A 126 4.37 -10.32 -6.41
C VAL A 126 4.73 -9.01 -5.70
N ALA A 127 3.76 -8.13 -5.51
CA ALA A 127 3.90 -7.00 -4.59
C ALA A 127 2.58 -6.76 -3.83
N GLU A 128 2.68 -6.35 -2.56
CA GLU A 128 1.53 -6.01 -1.74
C GLU A 128 1.21 -4.52 -1.78
N ALA A 129 -0.04 -4.16 -2.08
CA ALA A 129 -0.58 -2.84 -1.74
C ALA A 129 -0.97 -2.81 -0.25
N SER A 130 -0.28 -1.96 0.51
CA SER A 130 -0.41 -1.86 1.96
C SER A 130 -0.58 -0.42 2.44
N MET A 131 -0.64 -0.21 3.76
CA MET A 131 -0.71 1.11 4.42
C MET A 131 -1.84 2.04 3.95
N PHE A 132 -2.91 1.53 3.34
CA PHE A 132 -3.92 2.42 2.78
C PHE A 132 -4.72 3.15 3.86
N ALA A 133 -4.69 4.49 3.86
CA ALA A 133 -5.45 5.34 4.77
C ALA A 133 -5.74 6.72 4.18
N PHE A 134 -6.83 7.34 4.64
CA PHE A 134 -7.19 8.73 4.38
C PHE A 134 -7.64 9.40 5.68
N ASP A 135 -7.36 10.68 5.86
CA ASP A 135 -7.81 11.44 7.03
C ASP A 135 -9.34 11.55 7.05
N THR A 136 -9.98 10.74 7.89
CA THR A 136 -11.43 10.68 7.97
C THR A 136 -12.05 11.96 8.55
N ALA A 137 -11.29 12.77 9.29
CA ALA A 137 -11.79 14.01 9.88
C ALA A 137 -12.06 15.08 8.81
N LEU A 138 -11.28 15.11 7.73
CA LEU A 138 -11.47 16.03 6.61
C LEU A 138 -12.76 15.75 5.83
N PHE A 139 -13.23 14.50 5.84
CA PHE A 139 -14.50 14.10 5.21
C PHE A 139 -15.71 14.19 6.16
N SER A 140 -15.51 14.55 7.43
CA SER A 140 -16.55 14.54 8.47
C SER A 140 -17.04 15.95 8.88
N ARG A 141 -16.34 17.02 8.51
CA ARG A 141 -16.79 18.41 8.78
C ARG A 141 -17.92 18.81 7.82
N LYS A 142 -19.02 19.33 8.38
CA LYS A 142 -20.29 19.69 7.72
C LYS A 142 -20.11 20.39 6.36
N GLY A 143 -20.71 19.87 5.29
CA GLY A 143 -20.93 20.66 4.06
C GLY A 143 -21.18 19.94 2.74
N LEU A 144 -20.78 18.67 2.56
CA LEU A 144 -20.83 18.04 1.23
C LEU A 144 -21.54 16.67 1.22
N PRO A 145 -22.78 16.57 0.70
CA PRO A 145 -23.31 15.30 0.19
C PRO A 145 -22.38 14.60 -0.85
N ARG A 146 -21.36 15.32 -1.34
CA ARG A 146 -20.28 14.87 -2.23
C ARG A 146 -19.16 14.05 -1.53
N PHE A 147 -19.16 13.87 -0.20
CA PHE A 147 -18.02 13.28 0.53
C PHE A 147 -17.66 11.84 0.13
N HIS A 148 -18.63 10.96 -0.12
CA HIS A 148 -18.34 9.57 -0.50
C HIS A 148 -17.74 9.46 -1.90
N ALA A 149 -18.28 10.22 -2.86
CA ALA A 149 -17.75 10.28 -4.22
C ALA A 149 -16.36 10.92 -4.23
N THR A 150 -16.15 12.04 -3.52
CA THR A 150 -14.84 12.66 -3.38
C THR A 150 -13.82 11.69 -2.79
N ARG A 151 -14.14 11.02 -1.68
CA ARG A 151 -13.23 10.04 -1.06
C ARG A 151 -12.91 8.89 -2.01
N LEU A 152 -13.89 8.40 -2.76
CA LEU A 152 -13.67 7.36 -3.77
C LEU A 152 -12.74 7.88 -4.87
N ILE A 153 -12.97 9.07 -5.42
CA ILE A 153 -12.12 9.64 -6.47
C ILE A 153 -10.68 9.83 -5.98
N LEU A 154 -10.47 10.36 -4.78
CA LEU A 154 -9.13 10.47 -4.19
C LEU A 154 -8.48 9.09 -4.01
N THR A 155 -9.27 8.07 -3.65
CA THR A 155 -8.80 6.68 -3.57
C THR A 155 -8.36 6.17 -4.93
N LEU A 156 -9.17 6.36 -5.97
CA LEU A 156 -8.85 5.92 -7.33
C LEU A 156 -7.61 6.63 -7.89
N GLN A 157 -7.43 7.93 -7.60
CA GLN A 157 -6.23 8.69 -8.00
C GLN A 157 -4.97 8.16 -7.31
N LEU A 158 -5.03 7.90 -6.00
CA LEU A 158 -3.90 7.34 -5.27
C LEU A 158 -3.56 5.92 -5.74
N PHE A 159 -4.59 5.09 -5.98
CA PHE A 159 -4.41 3.75 -6.56
C PHE A 159 -3.83 3.83 -7.96
N LYS A 160 -4.25 4.81 -8.76
CA LYS A 160 -3.73 5.01 -10.11
C LYS A 160 -2.25 5.35 -10.09
N LEU A 161 -1.83 6.27 -9.22
CA LEU A 161 -0.42 6.61 -9.07
C LEU A 161 0.41 5.37 -8.69
N MET A 162 -0.04 4.57 -7.72
CA MET A 162 0.65 3.33 -7.34
C MET A 162 0.68 2.31 -8.49
N PHE A 163 -0.42 2.13 -9.20
CA PHE A 163 -0.53 1.16 -10.29
C PHE A 163 0.33 1.56 -11.50
N ASP A 164 0.38 2.86 -11.82
CA ASP A 164 1.27 3.39 -12.85
C ASP A 164 2.74 3.21 -12.47
N TYR A 165 3.10 3.46 -11.21
CA TYR A 165 4.45 3.18 -10.70
C TYR A 165 4.78 1.69 -10.82
N LEU A 166 3.90 0.80 -10.37
CA LEU A 166 4.07 -0.64 -10.47
C LEU A 166 4.37 -1.06 -11.93
N ARG A 167 3.60 -0.55 -12.88
CA ARG A 167 3.75 -0.89 -14.32
C ARG A 167 4.97 -0.30 -15.00
N SER A 168 5.42 0.89 -14.57
CA SER A 168 6.48 1.64 -15.26
C SER A 168 7.86 1.52 -14.61
N ALA A 169 7.91 1.26 -13.31
CA ALA A 169 9.14 1.30 -12.52
C ALA A 169 9.48 -0.05 -11.87
N THR A 170 8.64 -1.08 -12.02
CA THR A 170 8.89 -2.42 -11.48
C THR A 170 8.61 -3.47 -12.54
N ASP A 171 9.03 -4.69 -12.28
CA ASP A 171 8.71 -5.86 -13.10
C ASP A 171 7.55 -6.69 -12.51
N VAL A 172 6.86 -6.22 -11.47
CA VAL A 172 5.75 -6.94 -10.81
C VAL A 172 4.69 -7.40 -11.80
N THR A 173 4.25 -8.65 -11.66
CA THR A 173 3.25 -9.28 -12.54
C THR A 173 1.91 -9.52 -11.83
N GLU A 174 1.92 -9.61 -10.49
CA GLU A 174 0.74 -9.82 -9.66
C GLU A 174 0.75 -8.84 -8.49
N LEU A 175 -0.29 -8.02 -8.39
CA LEU A 175 -0.53 -7.17 -7.23
C LEU A 175 -1.42 -7.91 -6.25
N VAL A 176 -1.07 -7.93 -4.97
CA VAL A 176 -1.90 -8.53 -3.92
C VAL A 176 -2.32 -7.49 -2.88
N ALA A 177 -3.47 -7.70 -2.25
CA ALA A 177 -3.92 -6.89 -1.13
C ALA A 177 -4.73 -7.73 -0.15
N CYS A 178 -4.57 -7.46 1.15
CA CYS A 178 -5.44 -7.98 2.19
C CYS A 178 -6.19 -6.84 2.86
N PHE A 179 -7.49 -7.00 3.04
CA PHE A 179 -8.35 -5.92 3.53
C PHE A 179 -9.54 -6.47 4.32
N ASN A 180 -10.16 -5.59 5.10
CA ASN A 180 -11.37 -5.94 5.84
C ASN A 180 -12.52 -6.25 4.85
N PRO A 181 -13.29 -7.35 5.03
CA PRO A 181 -14.36 -7.76 4.11
C PRO A 181 -15.39 -6.70 3.76
N ARG A 182 -15.60 -5.68 4.63
CA ARG A 182 -16.48 -4.55 4.32
C ARG A 182 -16.08 -3.73 3.08
N HIS A 183 -14.84 -3.88 2.60
CA HIS A 183 -14.32 -3.21 1.42
C HIS A 183 -14.38 -4.07 0.14
N GLN A 184 -14.88 -5.30 0.23
CA GLN A 184 -14.91 -6.26 -0.88
C GLN A 184 -15.50 -5.68 -2.18
N VAL A 185 -16.63 -4.97 -2.10
CA VAL A 185 -17.26 -4.34 -3.27
C VAL A 185 -16.33 -3.38 -4.02
N LEU A 186 -15.46 -2.65 -3.31
CA LEU A 186 -14.50 -1.74 -3.94
C LEU A 186 -13.44 -2.52 -4.72
N TYR A 187 -12.94 -3.61 -4.16
CA TYR A 187 -11.89 -4.40 -4.81
C TYR A 187 -12.43 -5.26 -5.94
N GLU A 188 -13.67 -5.77 -5.83
CA GLU A 188 -14.39 -6.41 -6.94
C GLU A 188 -14.64 -5.41 -8.09
N PHE A 189 -15.02 -4.17 -7.78
CA PHE A 189 -15.15 -3.10 -8.76
C PHE A 189 -13.83 -2.80 -9.51
N LEU A 190 -12.69 -2.98 -8.84
CA LEU A 190 -11.36 -2.85 -9.42
C LEU A 190 -10.86 -4.13 -10.09
N HIS A 191 -11.70 -5.16 -10.22
CA HIS A 191 -11.39 -6.46 -10.80
C HIS A 191 -10.27 -7.23 -10.09
N LEU A 192 -10.11 -7.04 -8.78
CA LEU A 192 -9.30 -7.96 -7.98
C LEU A 192 -10.06 -9.28 -7.83
N GLU A 193 -9.36 -10.39 -8.08
CA GLU A 193 -9.88 -11.73 -7.93
C GLU A 193 -9.55 -12.28 -6.53
N PRO A 194 -10.44 -13.09 -5.91
CA PRO A 194 -10.17 -13.70 -4.61
C PRO A 194 -8.89 -14.53 -4.63
N LEU A 195 -7.97 -14.24 -3.72
CA LEU A 195 -6.74 -15.00 -3.51
C LEU A 195 -6.91 -15.95 -2.32
N GLY A 196 -7.53 -15.48 -1.23
CA GLY A 196 -7.72 -16.23 0.00
C GLY A 196 -8.99 -15.83 0.76
N GLY A 197 -9.61 -16.82 1.41
CA GLY A 197 -10.86 -16.65 2.17
C GLY A 197 -10.71 -15.85 3.47
N LEU A 198 -11.80 -15.71 4.22
CA LEU A 198 -11.84 -14.96 5.49
C LEU A 198 -10.91 -15.58 6.54
N LYS A 199 -9.95 -14.80 7.05
CA LYS A 199 -9.05 -15.19 8.15
C LYS A 199 -8.94 -14.07 9.19
N SER A 200 -8.54 -14.43 10.42
CA SER A 200 -8.18 -13.46 11.47
C SER A 200 -6.73 -13.03 11.27
N TYR A 201 -6.48 -11.73 11.17
CA TYR A 201 -5.16 -11.22 10.82
C TYR A 201 -4.44 -10.59 12.01
N SER A 202 -3.31 -11.18 12.41
CA SER A 202 -2.60 -10.80 13.64
C SER A 202 -2.05 -9.37 13.58
N LEU A 203 -1.53 -8.94 12.43
CA LEU A 203 -0.98 -7.60 12.20
C LEU A 203 -2.02 -6.47 12.27
N VAL A 204 -3.31 -6.81 12.36
CA VAL A 204 -4.41 -5.87 12.59
C VAL A 204 -5.23 -6.23 13.84
N ASN A 205 -4.57 -6.69 14.90
CA ASN A 205 -5.21 -7.06 16.18
C ASN A 205 -6.31 -8.13 16.05
N GLY A 206 -6.13 -9.10 15.15
CA GLY A 206 -7.10 -10.19 14.93
C GLY A 206 -8.37 -9.78 14.19
N ASN A 207 -8.40 -8.58 13.59
CA ASN A 207 -9.53 -8.18 12.77
C ASN A 207 -9.66 -9.07 11.52
N PRO A 208 -10.90 -9.26 11.00
CA PRO A 208 -11.14 -10.07 9.83
C PRO A 208 -10.48 -9.46 8.59
N ALA A 209 -9.82 -10.31 7.81
CA ALA A 209 -9.23 -9.98 6.52
C ALA A 209 -9.65 -11.02 5.47
N VAL A 210 -9.73 -10.58 4.22
CA VAL A 210 -9.74 -11.42 3.01
C VAL A 210 -8.58 -11.00 2.13
N ALA A 211 -8.07 -11.90 1.29
CA ALA A 211 -6.99 -11.62 0.36
C ALA A 211 -7.50 -11.65 -1.09
N ALA A 212 -7.01 -10.73 -1.90
CA ALA A 212 -7.29 -10.67 -3.33
C ALA A 212 -6.03 -10.34 -4.12
N HIS A 213 -6.02 -10.68 -5.41
CA HIS A 213 -4.93 -10.40 -6.33
C HIS A 213 -5.43 -9.76 -7.63
N LEU A 214 -4.54 -9.09 -8.35
CA LEU A 214 -4.79 -8.49 -9.64
C LEU A 214 -3.64 -8.84 -10.59
N SER A 215 -3.98 -9.52 -11.68
CA SER A 215 -3.04 -9.81 -12.75
C SER A 215 -2.80 -8.58 -13.60
N ILE A 216 -1.55 -8.13 -13.69
CA ILE A 216 -1.21 -6.93 -14.46
C ILE A 216 -1.46 -7.15 -15.96
N ALA A 217 -1.13 -8.35 -16.46
CA ALA A 217 -1.40 -8.73 -17.84
C ALA A 217 -2.92 -8.83 -18.13
N GLY A 218 -3.70 -9.40 -17.20
CA GLY A 218 -5.16 -9.46 -17.31
C GLY A 218 -5.79 -8.05 -17.33
N THR A 219 -5.24 -7.13 -16.53
CA THR A 219 -5.71 -5.74 -16.47
C THR A 219 -5.60 -5.02 -17.83
N GLN A 220 -4.57 -5.33 -18.65
CA GLN A 220 -4.45 -4.79 -20.01
C GLN A 220 -5.66 -5.11 -20.88
N GLN A 221 -6.16 -6.33 -20.77
CA GLN A 221 -7.28 -6.82 -21.56
C GLN A 221 -8.58 -6.18 -21.07
N LEU A 222 -8.76 -6.11 -19.74
CA LEU A 222 -9.92 -5.48 -19.11
C LEU A 222 -10.00 -3.97 -19.41
N ALA A 223 -8.86 -3.28 -19.56
CA ALA A 223 -8.81 -1.86 -19.93
C ALA A 223 -9.47 -1.54 -21.28
N GLN A 224 -9.57 -2.52 -22.17
CA GLN A 224 -10.26 -2.36 -23.46
C GLN A 224 -11.79 -2.43 -23.34
N ILE A 225 -12.28 -2.98 -22.23
CA ILE A 225 -13.70 -3.31 -22.01
C ILE A 225 -14.32 -2.34 -21.00
N TYR A 226 -13.62 -2.06 -19.90
CA TYR A 226 -14.17 -1.35 -18.75
C TYR A 226 -13.56 0.05 -18.62
N PRO A 227 -14.35 1.14 -18.70
CA PRO A 227 -13.85 2.52 -18.61
C PRO A 227 -13.06 2.83 -17.33
N VAL A 228 -13.45 2.25 -16.19
CA VAL A 228 -12.70 2.42 -14.93
C VAL A 228 -11.30 1.79 -15.04
N VAL A 229 -11.19 0.59 -15.62
CA VAL A 229 -9.90 -0.07 -15.80
C VAL A 229 -9.05 0.67 -16.81
N LYS A 230 -9.69 1.25 -17.84
CA LYS A 230 -9.03 2.15 -18.79
C LYS A 230 -8.37 3.34 -18.11
N PHE A 231 -9.04 3.99 -17.15
CA PHE A 231 -8.47 5.08 -16.35
C PHE A 231 -7.18 4.66 -15.62
N PHE A 232 -7.14 3.44 -15.08
CA PHE A 232 -5.93 2.89 -14.46
C PHE A 232 -4.84 2.58 -15.49
N TRP A 233 -5.20 2.15 -16.70
CA TRP A 233 -4.23 1.76 -17.71
C TRP A 233 -3.59 2.95 -18.44
N GLU A 234 -4.37 4.00 -18.72
CA GLU A 234 -3.94 5.18 -19.48
C GLU A 234 -4.72 6.47 -19.11
N PRO A 235 -4.09 7.66 -19.18
CA PRO A 235 -2.67 7.87 -19.48
C PRO A 235 -1.78 7.47 -18.29
N ILE A 236 -0.57 7.00 -18.55
CA ILE A 236 0.40 6.68 -17.50
C ILE A 236 1.11 7.96 -17.03
N HIS A 237 1.42 8.06 -15.74
CA HIS A 237 2.29 9.12 -15.23
C HIS A 237 3.70 9.01 -15.88
N SER A 238 4.36 10.14 -16.13
CA SER A 238 5.74 10.17 -16.64
C SER A 238 6.70 9.50 -15.66
N ALA A 239 7.77 8.89 -16.15
CA ALA A 239 8.84 8.35 -15.31
C ALA A 239 9.44 9.41 -14.37
N ASP A 240 9.44 10.68 -14.79
CA ASP A 240 9.92 11.80 -13.99
C ASP A 240 9.13 12.00 -12.69
N ALA A 241 7.89 11.48 -12.61
CA ALA A 241 7.05 11.54 -11.41
C ALA A 241 7.65 10.76 -10.23
N TYR A 242 8.65 9.92 -10.47
CA TYR A 242 9.26 9.05 -9.46
C TYR A 242 10.76 9.33 -9.23
N THR A 243 11.35 10.29 -9.94
CA THR A 243 12.79 10.59 -9.87
C THR A 243 13.25 11.00 -8.47
N ASN A 244 12.38 11.70 -7.72
CA ASN A 244 12.65 12.15 -6.37
C ASN A 244 12.17 11.16 -5.28
N ARG A 245 11.80 9.93 -5.66
CA ARG A 245 11.36 8.91 -4.70
C ARG A 245 12.42 8.76 -3.61
N LEU A 246 11.99 8.87 -2.35
CA LEU A 246 12.85 8.72 -1.18
C LEU A 246 13.65 7.41 -1.24
N GLN A 247 14.95 7.51 -1.00
CA GLN A 247 15.83 6.40 -0.70
C GLN A 247 16.40 6.64 0.68
N LEU A 248 16.14 5.75 1.62
CA LEU A 248 16.54 5.94 3.02
C LEU A 248 18.07 5.90 3.14
N ALA A 249 18.64 6.95 3.70
CA ALA A 249 20.03 6.99 4.12
C ALA A 249 20.21 6.33 5.50
N VAL A 250 21.46 6.21 5.94
CA VAL A 250 21.81 5.62 7.26
C VAL A 250 21.14 6.37 8.41
N ASP A 251 21.12 7.70 8.37
CA ASP A 251 20.50 8.53 9.42
C ASP A 251 18.99 8.32 9.47
N ASP A 252 18.35 8.15 8.31
CA ASP A 252 16.93 7.87 8.20
C ASP A 252 16.58 6.50 8.79
N LEU A 253 17.43 5.50 8.51
CA LEU A 253 17.28 4.15 9.05
C LEU A 253 17.42 4.15 10.57
N GLU A 254 18.44 4.83 11.10
CA GLU A 254 18.66 4.95 12.53
C GLU A 254 17.48 5.66 13.20
N ASP A 255 17.02 6.77 12.64
CA ASP A 255 15.91 7.53 13.19
C ASP A 255 14.60 6.71 13.22
N LEU A 256 14.22 6.08 12.11
CA LEU A 256 12.93 5.39 11.98
C LEU A 256 12.90 4.02 12.67
N PHE A 257 13.96 3.22 12.52
CA PHE A 257 13.95 1.79 12.90
C PHE A 257 14.71 1.47 14.18
N VAL A 258 15.47 2.44 14.72
CA VAL A 258 16.21 2.31 15.98
C VAL A 258 15.74 3.32 17.04
N ARG A 259 15.75 4.62 16.74
CA ARG A 259 15.41 5.65 17.74
C ARG A 259 13.91 5.78 17.95
N SER A 260 13.15 5.77 16.86
CA SER A 260 11.71 5.92 16.88
C SER A 260 10.96 4.59 17.06
N SER A 261 11.61 3.45 16.94
CA SER A 261 10.96 2.13 17.09
C SER A 261 11.94 1.03 17.51
N THR A 262 11.43 -0.14 17.88
CA THR A 262 12.24 -1.32 18.21
C THR A 262 12.34 -2.31 17.06
N ILE A 263 12.07 -1.88 15.82
CA ILE A 263 11.90 -2.79 14.67
C ILE A 263 13.20 -3.54 14.39
N PHE A 264 14.35 -2.86 14.28
CA PHE A 264 15.62 -3.54 14.05
C PHE A 264 16.07 -4.41 15.22
N ALA A 265 15.82 -3.97 16.46
CA ALA A 265 16.11 -4.77 17.64
C ALA A 265 15.25 -6.05 17.75
N SER A 266 14.07 -6.07 17.12
CA SER A 266 13.15 -7.22 17.14
C SER A 266 13.23 -8.08 15.87
N ALA A 267 13.99 -7.63 14.87
CA ALA A 267 14.15 -8.32 13.59
C ALA A 267 15.01 -9.58 13.76
N SER A 268 14.69 -10.61 12.97
CA SER A 268 15.51 -11.81 12.87
C SER A 268 16.84 -11.52 12.18
N HIS A 269 17.83 -12.36 12.45
CA HIS A 269 19.14 -12.28 11.79
C HIS A 269 19.00 -12.39 10.26
N SER A 270 18.09 -13.23 9.75
CA SER A 270 17.87 -13.39 8.31
C SER A 270 17.30 -12.13 7.65
N GLU A 271 16.38 -11.44 8.32
CA GLU A 271 15.79 -10.21 7.78
C GLU A 271 16.84 -9.09 7.72
N LEU A 272 17.58 -8.88 8.82
CA LEU A 272 18.64 -7.88 8.87
C LEU A 272 19.80 -8.21 7.91
N ALA A 273 20.17 -9.48 7.77
CA ALA A 273 21.19 -9.90 6.81
C ALA A 273 20.74 -9.68 5.36
N TYR A 274 19.45 -9.80 5.06
CA TYR A 274 18.95 -9.42 3.74
C TYR A 274 18.98 -7.92 3.53
N LEU A 275 18.49 -7.11 4.48
CA LEU A 275 18.56 -5.65 4.41
C LEU A 275 20.00 -5.17 4.20
N LEU A 276 20.95 -5.77 4.91
CA LEU A 276 22.39 -5.48 4.77
C LEU A 276 22.88 -5.65 3.33
N ARG A 277 22.36 -6.64 2.59
CA ARG A 277 22.71 -6.86 1.18
C ARG A 277 21.98 -5.92 0.22
N SER A 278 20.85 -5.37 0.63
CA SER A 278 20.03 -4.47 -0.19
C SER A 278 20.52 -3.02 -0.14
N TYR A 279 21.24 -2.61 0.89
CA TYR A 279 21.78 -1.26 1.00
C TYR A 279 23.18 -1.13 0.38
N PRO A 280 23.40 -0.16 -0.54
CA PRO A 280 24.66 -0.04 -1.27
C PRO A 280 25.78 0.69 -0.51
N THR A 281 25.48 1.33 0.64
CA THR A 281 26.44 2.17 1.37
C THR A 281 27.06 1.44 2.56
N ASP A 282 28.38 1.61 2.74
CA ASP A 282 29.11 1.04 3.88
C ASP A 282 28.55 1.50 5.24
N ALA A 283 28.05 2.73 5.32
CA ALA A 283 27.46 3.28 6.55
C ALA A 283 26.13 2.58 6.93
N CYS A 284 25.22 2.34 5.98
CA CYS A 284 24.02 1.55 6.25
C CYS A 284 24.39 0.12 6.64
N ALA A 285 25.42 -0.44 6.01
CA ALA A 285 25.92 -1.77 6.32
C ALA A 285 26.46 -1.87 7.75
N GLU A 286 27.23 -0.89 8.21
CA GLU A 286 27.75 -0.84 9.58
C GLU A 286 26.63 -0.74 10.63
N LEU A 287 25.65 0.13 10.40
CA LEU A 287 24.46 0.22 11.26
C LEU A 287 23.74 -1.13 11.37
N LEU A 288 23.45 -1.78 10.24
CA LEU A 288 22.72 -3.05 10.22
C LEU A 288 23.52 -4.20 10.87
N ARG A 289 24.86 -4.25 10.70
CA ARG A 289 25.74 -5.23 11.37
C ARG A 289 25.69 -5.13 12.90
N THR A 290 25.42 -3.95 13.44
CA THR A 290 25.23 -3.77 14.90
C THR A 290 24.06 -4.60 15.44
N TYR A 291 23.05 -4.85 14.60
CA TYR A 291 21.85 -5.62 14.96
C TYR A 291 21.86 -7.06 14.45
N ALA A 292 22.67 -7.37 13.44
CA ALA A 292 22.92 -8.72 12.94
C ALA A 292 24.41 -9.06 13.02
N PRO A 293 24.93 -9.38 14.22
CA PRO A 293 26.31 -9.82 14.34
C PRO A 293 26.50 -11.08 13.49
N GLU A 294 27.59 -11.13 12.72
CA GLU A 294 27.97 -12.36 12.02
C GLU A 294 28.05 -13.49 13.05
N ALA A 295 27.43 -14.64 12.74
CA ALA A 295 27.61 -15.83 13.56
C ALA A 295 29.13 -16.10 13.64
N PRO A 296 29.70 -16.37 14.83
CA PRO A 296 31.12 -16.63 14.95
C PRO A 296 31.49 -17.74 13.97
N SER A 297 32.50 -17.47 13.13
CA SER A 297 32.95 -18.44 12.15
C SER A 297 33.27 -19.76 12.86
N SER A 298 32.84 -20.88 12.29
CA SER A 298 33.02 -22.23 12.85
C SER A 298 34.50 -22.66 13.02
N ILE A 299 35.44 -21.74 12.80
CA ILE A 299 36.88 -21.94 12.88
C ILE A 299 37.41 -21.74 14.31
N GLU A 300 36.68 -21.07 15.20
CA GLU A 300 37.15 -20.84 16.60
C GLU A 300 36.72 -21.92 17.62
N LEU A 301 35.87 -22.88 17.25
CA LEU A 301 35.44 -23.97 18.15
C LEU A 301 36.28 -25.25 18.05
N ALA A 302 37.37 -25.25 17.26
CA ALA A 302 38.29 -26.39 17.13
C ALA A 302 39.64 -26.17 17.84
N GLY A 303 39.73 -25.15 18.71
CA GLY A 303 40.95 -24.78 19.43
C GLY A 303 40.76 -24.74 20.95
N SER A 304 40.35 -25.85 21.56
CA SER A 304 40.43 -26.07 23.01
C SER A 304 40.87 -27.50 23.31
#